data_AF-A0A1Q4WD76-F1
#
_entry.id   AF-A0A1Q4WD76-F1
#
_cell.length_a   1.000
_cell.length_b   1.000
_cell.length_c   1.000
_cell.angle_alpha   90.00
_cell.angle_beta   90.00
_cell.angle_gamma   90.00
#
_symmetry.space_group_name_H-M   'P 1'
#
loop_
_entity.id
_entity.type
_entity.pdbx_description
1 polymer ?
#
loop_
_entity_poly.entity_id
_entity_poly.type
_entity_poly.pdbx_seq_one_letter_code
_entity_poly.pdbx_strand_id
1 'polypeptide(L)'
;MWVAVFALVLAFGLVGEIVLAVLFFLEKPALRLMERTLSFVPVRPKWWATWREIRHEGEPGFPRTRIEEELNGRKPKITTAPLRAHLYRGIGPRAALEIAASLGWQLDHSVPARPRAELNLRRIPTQGDLPR
;
A
#
# COMPACT_ATOMS: atom_id res chain seq x y z
N MET A 1 54.73 -15.67 7.33
CA MET A 1 53.68 -15.62 8.38
C MET A 1 52.78 -14.40 8.21
N TRP A 2 53.31 -13.18 8.31
CA TRP A 2 52.52 -11.94 8.17
C TRP A 2 51.80 -11.78 6.82
N VAL A 3 52.45 -12.16 5.72
CA VAL A 3 51.82 -12.14 4.38
C VAL A 3 50.61 -13.09 4.30
N ALA A 4 50.70 -14.26 4.92
CA ALA A 4 49.59 -15.23 4.94
C ALA A 4 48.43 -14.75 5.82
N VAL A 5 48.72 -14.14 6.97
CA VAL A 5 47.71 -13.50 7.85
C VAL A 5 47.04 -12.33 7.13
N PHE A 6 47.82 -11.48 6.45
CA PHE A 6 47.30 -10.36 5.67
C PHE A 6 46.40 -10.83 4.51
N ALA A 7 46.83 -11.86 3.77
CA ALA A 7 46.03 -12.47 2.71
C ALA A 7 44.71 -13.07 3.24
N LEU A 8 44.74 -13.68 4.43
CA LEU A 8 43.53 -14.22 5.08
C LEU A 8 42.55 -13.10 5.45
N VAL A 9 43.03 -11.99 6.02
CA VAL A 9 42.19 -10.84 6.36
C VAL A 9 41.54 -10.24 5.11
N LEU A 10 42.29 -10.10 4.01
CA LEU A 10 41.74 -9.64 2.73
C LEU A 10 40.69 -10.60 2.19
N ALA A 11 40.92 -11.91 2.27
CA ALA A 11 39.95 -12.91 1.84
C ALA A 11 38.64 -12.81 2.64
N PHE A 12 38.72 -12.66 3.97
CA PHE A 12 37.52 -12.47 4.80
C PHE A 12 36.79 -11.15 4.51
N GLY A 13 37.53 -10.06 4.29
CA GLY A 13 36.94 -8.77 3.90
C GLY A 13 36.18 -8.87 2.57
N LEU A 14 36.78 -9.52 1.57
CA LEU A 14 36.17 -9.71 0.25
C LEU A 14 34.91 -10.59 0.34
N VAL A 15 34.97 -11.68 1.11
CA VAL A 15 33.79 -12.54 1.37
C VAL A 15 32.70 -11.76 2.08
N GLY A 16 33.05 -10.94 3.06
CA GLY A 16 32.11 -10.06 3.76
C GLY A 16 31.41 -9.09 2.82
N GLU A 17 32.14 -8.44 1.92
CA GLU A 17 31.55 -7.55 0.92
C GLU A 17 30.63 -8.29 -0.06
N ILE A 18 31.04 -9.49 -0.51
CA ILE A 18 30.19 -10.32 -1.39
C ILE A 18 28.90 -10.71 -0.66
N VAL A 19 28.97 -11.13 0.60
CA VAL A 19 27.79 -11.50 1.40
C VAL A 19 26.88 -10.30 1.61
N LEU A 20 27.43 -9.13 1.94
CA LEU A 20 26.65 -7.89 2.07
C LEU A 20 26.01 -7.48 0.74
N ALA A 21 26.76 -7.52 -0.36
CA ALA A 21 26.24 -7.20 -1.69
C ALA A 21 25.10 -8.13 -2.11
N VAL A 22 25.26 -9.43 -1.86
CA VAL A 22 24.21 -10.44 -2.10
C VAL A 22 22.99 -10.17 -1.21
N LEU A 23 23.16 -9.90 0.08
CA LEU A 23 22.06 -9.58 0.99
C LEU A 23 21.30 -8.31 0.55
N PHE A 24 22.00 -7.21 0.25
CA PHE A 24 21.38 -5.97 -0.24
C PHE A 24 20.70 -6.15 -1.60
N PHE A 25 21.29 -6.97 -2.49
CA PHE A 25 20.69 -7.26 -3.78
C PHE A 25 19.42 -8.12 -3.63
N LEU A 26 19.43 -9.09 -2.71
CA LEU A 26 18.27 -9.92 -2.38
C LEU A 26 17.23 -9.22 -1.51
N GLU A 27 17.58 -8.11 -0.85
CA GLU A 27 16.65 -7.36 -0.01
C GLU A 27 15.45 -6.85 -0.82
N LYS A 28 15.68 -6.25 -1.99
CA LYS A 28 14.59 -5.73 -2.84
C LYS A 28 13.63 -6.82 -3.34
N PRO A 29 14.06 -7.96 -3.89
CA PRO A 29 13.16 -9.04 -4.27
C PRO A 29 12.53 -9.72 -3.05
N ALA A 30 13.24 -9.91 -1.94
CA ALA A 30 12.68 -10.49 -0.72
C ALA A 30 11.57 -9.62 -0.14
N LEU A 31 11.77 -8.29 -0.07
CA LEU A 31 10.74 -7.34 0.37
C LEU A 31 9.53 -7.35 -0.56
N ARG A 32 9.72 -7.44 -1.88
CA ARG A 32 8.60 -7.58 -2.83
C ARG A 32 7.84 -8.88 -2.65
N LEU A 33 8.52 -9.98 -2.35
CA LEU A 33 7.89 -11.28 -2.11
C LEU A 33 7.11 -11.27 -0.79
N MET A 34 7.67 -10.65 0.24
CA MET A 34 7.00 -10.43 1.52
C MET A 34 5.76 -9.54 1.35
N GLU A 35 5.85 -8.46 0.59
CA GLU A 35 4.71 -7.59 0.27
C GLU A 35 3.60 -8.35 -0.45
N ARG A 36 3.97 -9.22 -1.42
CA ARG A 36 3.01 -10.02 -2.19
C ARG A 36 2.35 -11.11 -1.35
N THR A 37 3.09 -11.77 -0.45
CA THR A 37 2.50 -12.75 0.48
C THR A 37 1.54 -12.08 1.46
N LEU A 38 1.90 -10.89 1.95
CA LEU A 38 1.05 -10.06 2.82
C LEU A 38 -0.20 -9.50 2.13
N SER A 39 -0.20 -9.35 0.80
CA SER A 39 -1.39 -8.92 0.05
C SER A 39 -2.40 -10.03 -0.19
N PHE A 40 -1.98 -11.30 -0.12
CA PHE A 40 -2.88 -12.45 -0.23
C PHE A 40 -3.69 -12.72 1.05
N VAL A 41 -3.32 -12.14 2.19
CA VAL A 41 -4.04 -12.36 3.44
C VAL A 41 -5.38 -11.60 3.41
N PRO A 42 -6.54 -12.29 3.40
CA PRO A 42 -7.84 -11.65 3.21
C PRO A 42 -8.24 -10.79 4.42
N VAL A 43 -7.70 -11.10 5.59
CA VAL A 43 -7.95 -10.43 6.87
C VAL A 43 -6.70 -9.66 7.30
N ARG A 44 -6.70 -8.35 7.07
CA ARG A 44 -5.63 -7.45 7.56
C ARG A 44 -6.10 -6.74 8.84
N PRO A 45 -5.51 -7.05 10.02
CA PRO A 45 -5.74 -6.29 11.23
C PRO A 45 -5.30 -4.84 11.05
N LYS A 46 -5.93 -3.92 11.79
CA LYS A 46 -5.67 -2.47 11.67
C LYS A 46 -4.24 -2.04 12.03
N TRP A 47 -3.58 -2.85 12.85
CA TRP A 47 -2.20 -2.63 13.29
C TRP A 47 -1.17 -3.17 12.30
N TRP A 48 -1.58 -4.02 11.36
CA TRP A 48 -0.66 -4.57 10.37
C TRP A 48 -0.37 -3.52 9.30
N ALA A 49 0.89 -3.11 9.24
CA ALA A 49 1.42 -2.34 8.13
C ALA A 49 2.36 -3.21 7.31
N THR A 50 2.30 -3.09 5.99
CA THR A 50 3.31 -3.71 5.14
C THR A 50 4.62 -2.91 5.18
N TRP A 51 5.72 -3.50 4.73
CA TRP A 51 7.00 -2.81 4.72
C TRP A 51 6.98 -1.58 3.82
N ARG A 52 6.28 -1.67 2.67
CA ARG A 52 6.04 -0.52 1.80
C ARG A 52 5.28 0.59 2.53
N GLU A 53 4.28 0.24 3.34
CA GLU A 53 3.52 1.20 4.14
C GLU A 53 4.41 1.87 5.18
N ILE A 54 5.20 1.11 5.95
CA ILE A 54 6.11 1.69 6.97
C ILE A 54 7.10 2.68 6.34
N ARG A 55 7.63 2.39 5.15
CA ARG A 55 8.61 3.25 4.50
C ARG A 55 8.01 4.56 3.97
N HIS A 56 6.74 4.56 3.55
CA HIS A 56 6.13 5.70 2.85
C HIS A 56 4.93 6.31 3.61
N GLU A 57 4.59 5.83 4.81
CA GLU A 57 3.49 6.39 5.61
C GLU A 57 3.70 7.87 5.96
N GLY A 58 4.95 8.33 6.01
CA GLY A 58 5.29 9.74 6.20
C GLY A 58 5.22 10.61 4.94
N GLU A 59 5.03 10.02 3.75
CA GLU A 59 4.90 10.77 2.51
C GLU A 59 3.44 11.17 2.26
N PRO A 60 3.13 12.46 2.06
CA PRO A 60 1.74 12.91 1.89
C PRO A 60 1.07 12.34 0.64
N GLY A 61 1.84 11.96 -0.39
CA GLY A 61 1.34 11.41 -1.64
C GLY A 61 1.01 9.91 -1.59
N PHE A 62 1.61 9.16 -0.67
CA PHE A 62 1.51 7.69 -0.66
C PHE A 62 0.10 7.18 -0.31
N PRO A 63 -0.62 7.74 0.67
CA PRO A 63 -2.01 7.33 0.94
C PRO A 63 -2.94 7.67 -0.22
N ARG A 64 -2.69 8.79 -0.91
CA ARG A 64 -3.50 9.26 -2.05
C ARG A 64 -3.39 8.31 -3.25
N THR A 65 -2.17 7.94 -3.64
CA THR A 65 -1.95 7.03 -4.77
C THR A 65 -2.60 5.67 -4.56
N ARG A 66 -2.58 5.13 -3.33
CA ARG A 66 -3.27 3.86 -3.02
C ARG A 66 -4.79 3.96 -3.18
N ILE A 67 -5.40 5.06 -2.73
CA ILE A 67 -6.84 5.27 -2.85
C ILE A 67 -7.22 5.43 -4.32
N GLU A 68 -6.43 6.20 -5.08
CA GLU A 68 -6.60 6.37 -6.53
C GLU A 68 -6.46 5.03 -7.28
N GLU A 69 -5.44 4.23 -6.99
CA GLU A 69 -5.25 2.89 -7.56
C GLU A 69 -6.44 1.97 -7.26
N GLU A 70 -6.90 1.92 -6.00
CA GLU A 70 -8.02 1.08 -5.57
C GLU A 70 -9.35 1.49 -6.21
N LEU A 71 -9.61 2.79 -6.37
CA LEU A 71 -10.87 3.29 -6.92
C LEU A 71 -10.88 3.28 -8.46
N ASN A 72 -9.75 3.60 -9.11
CA ASN A 72 -9.61 3.55 -10.57
C ASN A 72 -9.54 2.11 -11.09
N GLY A 73 -9.04 1.17 -10.28
CA GLY A 73 -9.04 -0.25 -10.62
C GLY A 73 -10.44 -0.89 -10.69
N ARG A 74 -11.48 -0.19 -10.23
CA ARG A 74 -12.86 -0.72 -10.24
C ARG A 74 -13.50 -0.57 -11.60
N LYS A 75 -14.19 -1.63 -12.02
CA LYS A 75 -14.95 -1.63 -13.28
C LYS A 75 -16.02 -0.53 -13.25
N PRO A 76 -16.30 0.15 -14.38
CA PRO A 76 -17.21 1.29 -14.45
C PRO A 76 -18.67 0.94 -14.06
N LYS A 77 -19.05 -0.34 -14.14
CA LYS A 77 -20.37 -0.85 -13.77
C LYS A 77 -20.57 -1.00 -12.25
N ILE A 78 -19.50 -0.89 -11.46
CA ILE A 78 -19.56 -1.00 -10.00
C ILE A 78 -20.03 0.34 -9.44
N THR A 79 -21.22 0.35 -8.87
CA THR A 79 -21.84 1.54 -8.26
C THR A 79 -21.49 1.69 -6.78
N THR A 80 -21.06 0.63 -6.11
CA THR A 80 -20.72 0.64 -4.67
C THR A 80 -19.33 0.05 -4.43
N ALA A 81 -18.54 0.71 -3.60
CA ALA A 81 -17.15 0.34 -3.31
C ALA A 81 -16.79 0.49 -1.83
N PRO A 82 -16.52 -0.61 -1.10
CA PRO A 82 -15.93 -0.51 0.23
C PRO A 82 -14.45 -0.12 0.12
N LEU A 83 -14.08 0.99 0.77
CA LEU A 83 -12.71 1.44 0.95
C LEU A 83 -12.24 1.05 2.37
N ARG A 84 -11.29 0.13 2.47
CA ARG A 84 -10.81 -0.43 3.76
C ARG A 84 -9.95 0.57 4.54
N ALA A 85 -10.04 0.56 5.87
CA ALA A 85 -9.36 1.52 6.76
C ALA A 85 -7.83 1.59 6.62
N HIS A 86 -7.15 0.49 6.28
CA HIS A 86 -5.70 0.50 6.09
C HIS A 86 -5.23 1.40 4.93
N LEU A 87 -6.10 1.66 3.95
CA LEU A 87 -5.79 2.52 2.80
C LEU A 87 -5.71 4.01 3.17
N TYR A 88 -6.41 4.42 4.23
CA TYR A 88 -6.45 5.82 4.69
C TYR A 88 -5.97 6.02 6.12
N ARG A 89 -5.32 5.03 6.74
CA ARG A 89 -4.81 5.12 8.12
C ARG A 89 -3.92 6.35 8.36
N GLY A 90 -3.06 6.70 7.39
CA GLY A 90 -2.13 7.82 7.49
C GLY A 90 -2.73 9.21 7.29
N ILE A 91 -3.92 9.33 6.67
CA ILE A 91 -4.57 10.63 6.35
C ILE A 91 -5.94 10.80 7.03
N GLY A 92 -6.49 9.72 7.56
CA GLY A 92 -7.82 9.69 8.15
C GLY A 92 -8.96 9.57 7.14
N PRO A 93 -10.18 9.27 7.63
CA PRO A 93 -11.35 9.00 6.79
C PRO A 93 -11.86 10.23 6.03
N ARG A 94 -11.67 11.45 6.58
CA ARG A 94 -12.12 12.67 5.93
C ARG A 94 -11.33 12.99 4.67
N ALA A 95 -10.00 13.00 4.75
CA ALA A 95 -9.14 13.21 3.59
C ALA A 95 -9.35 12.13 2.52
N ALA A 96 -9.60 10.88 2.94
CA ALA A 96 -9.95 9.81 2.01
C ALA A 96 -11.27 10.08 1.25
N LEU A 97 -12.27 10.66 1.91
CA LEU A 97 -13.52 11.07 1.26
C LEU A 97 -13.31 12.23 0.29
N GLU A 98 -12.45 13.19 0.61
CA GLU A 98 -12.12 14.30 -0.30
C GLU A 98 -11.42 13.80 -1.57
N ILE A 99 -10.49 12.85 -1.43
CA ILE A 99 -9.84 12.18 -2.58
C ILE A 99 -10.88 11.37 -3.37
N ALA A 100 -11.72 10.58 -2.70
CA ALA A 100 -12.76 9.79 -3.35
C ALA A 100 -13.76 10.68 -4.10
N ALA A 101 -14.15 11.82 -3.53
CA ALA A 101 -15.03 12.80 -4.16
C ALA A 101 -14.43 13.36 -5.44
N SER A 102 -13.12 13.64 -5.46
CA SER A 102 -12.41 14.08 -6.67
C SER A 102 -12.43 13.04 -7.80
N LEU A 103 -12.63 11.76 -7.44
CA LEU A 103 -12.74 10.63 -8.36
C LEU A 103 -14.20 10.26 -8.69
N GLY A 104 -15.17 11.07 -8.27
CA GLY A 104 -16.60 10.84 -8.53
C GLY A 104 -17.25 9.80 -7.59
N TRP A 105 -16.68 9.57 -6.42
CA TRP A 105 -17.23 8.69 -5.38
C TRP A 105 -17.69 9.50 -4.16
N GLN A 106 -18.87 9.20 -3.63
CA GLN A 106 -19.40 9.79 -2.40
C GLN A 106 -19.63 8.72 -1.34
N LEU A 107 -19.79 9.13 -0.08
CA LEU A 107 -20.18 8.21 0.98
C LEU A 107 -21.59 7.68 0.71
N ASP A 108 -21.77 6.36 0.80
CA ASP A 108 -23.09 5.75 0.69
C ASP A 108 -23.87 5.94 2.00
N HIS A 109 -24.90 6.79 1.96
CA HIS A 109 -25.76 7.05 3.11
C HIS A 109 -26.71 5.90 3.43
N SER A 110 -26.87 4.92 2.55
CA SER A 110 -27.73 3.75 2.79
C SER A 110 -27.10 2.73 3.73
N VAL A 111 -25.78 2.80 3.95
CA VAL A 111 -25.03 1.87 4.79
C VAL A 111 -24.44 2.63 5.99
N PRO A 112 -24.56 2.11 7.23
CA PRO A 112 -23.95 2.76 8.38
C PRO A 112 -22.44 2.90 8.20
N ALA A 113 -21.95 4.14 8.33
CA ALA A 113 -20.53 4.43 8.20
C ALA A 113 -19.75 3.79 9.36
N ARG A 114 -18.75 2.97 9.02
CA ARG A 114 -17.82 2.38 9.99
C ARG A 114 -16.41 2.90 9.72
N PRO A 115 -16.11 4.19 9.93
CA PRO A 115 -14.87 4.83 9.50
C PRO A 115 -13.60 4.23 10.14
N ARG A 116 -13.75 3.43 11.20
CA ARG A 116 -12.63 2.66 11.79
C ARG A 116 -12.34 1.35 11.06
N ALA A 117 -13.20 0.89 10.17
CA ALA A 117 -13.11 -0.40 9.47
C ALA A 117 -13.15 -0.19 7.95
N GLU A 118 -14.15 0.53 7.45
CA GLU A 118 -14.35 0.78 6.03
C GLU A 118 -15.25 2.00 5.78
N LEU A 119 -15.04 2.64 4.64
CA LEU A 119 -15.94 3.65 4.08
C LEU A 119 -16.66 3.02 2.90
N ASN A 120 -17.97 2.89 2.99
CA ASN A 120 -18.79 2.43 1.86
C ASN A 120 -19.04 3.62 0.94
N LEU A 121 -18.50 3.54 -0.27
CA LEU A 121 -18.61 4.59 -1.26
C LEU A 121 -19.62 4.21 -2.33
N ARG A 122 -20.31 5.19 -2.88
CA ARG A 122 -21.18 5.07 -4.04
C ARG A 122 -20.70 5.99 -5.15
N ARG A 123 -20.72 5.51 -6.38
CA ARG A 123 -20.40 6.33 -7.55
C ARG A 123 -21.48 7.37 -7.77
N ILE A 124 -21.09 8.63 -7.95
CA ILE A 124 -22.01 9.69 -8.33
C ILE A 124 -22.48 9.38 -9.77
N PRO A 125 -23.79 9.32 -10.03
CA PRO A 125 -24.28 9.16 -11.40
C PRO A 125 -23.83 10.38 -12.21
N THR A 126 -23.00 10.14 -13.22
CA THR A 126 -22.66 11.16 -14.21
C THR A 126 -23.94 11.49 -14.98
N GLN A 127 -24.20 12.77 -15.25
CA GLN A 127 -25.45 13.30 -15.81
C GLN A 127 -25.94 12.65 -17.13
N GLY A 128 -25.16 11.76 -17.76
CA GLY A 128 -25.53 10.95 -18.93
C GLY A 128 -26.16 9.58 -18.63
N ASP A 129 -26.22 9.13 -17.38
CA ASP A 129 -26.79 7.82 -16.96
C ASP A 129 -28.26 7.90 -16.49
N LEU A 130 -28.88 9.09 -16.54
CA LEU A 130 -30.30 9.25 -16.23
C LEU A 130 -31.14 8.82 -17.45
N PRO A 131 -32.08 7.87 -17.31
CA PRO A 131 -33.01 7.56 -18.38
C PRO A 131 -33.84 8.83 -18.67
N ARG A 132 -33.80 9.29 -19.92
CA ARG A 132 -34.73 10.30 -20.44
C ARG A 132 -36.13 9.71 -20.58
#